data_AF-A0A402XLA2-F1
#
_entry.id   AF-A0A402XLA2-F1
#
_cell.length_a   1.000
_cell.length_b   1.000
_cell.length_c   1.000
_cell.angle_alpha   90.00
_cell.angle_beta   90.00
_cell.angle_gamma   90.00
#
_symmetry.space_group_name_H-M   'P 1'
#
loop_
_entity.id
_entity.type
_entity.pdbx_description
1 polymer ?
#
loop_
_entity_poly.entity_id
_entity_poly.type
_entity_poly.pdbx_seq_one_letter_code
_entity_poly.pdbx_strand_id
1 'polypeptide(L)'
;MDVNPVRPVTASRNTEETTVPTAVSVRAAIEAWQNETAPGEERTMVAARLLGCLENAESMMQIRAPVTTLPALLPPSLIALTLDGCTALCDISHLPAGLKFLSVVGCSSLETVSTPLPESILGLFICHCPLLTGIEGELPPQLHQRVYVNGCTALDEAQRAFLSFPADKLSRKTLTAAELMADIRHFSANRHEEEGEAARNFSECGFICGDLHGLNLSKVNMSHSDFRRANLTEVTLTHAAVKESDFTSATLTDAVLDFSNLNQSNFTGATLTGVSMNGTSIDDVNFTDANLERAQMGGASFYESYPIVTGARFKNAVLCPGMLLEGAVLGMADNSPPPDIRCIRLADAWLPVPEVWDQEAVTFLLDYEKYPDCCLLKTIDSM
;
A
#
# COMPACT_ATOMS: atom_id res chain seq x y z
N MET A 1 73.21 1.32 -38.70
CA MET A 1 72.25 0.74 -37.75
C MET A 1 70.88 1.26 -38.15
N ASP A 2 70.19 0.48 -38.97
CA ASP A 2 68.82 0.74 -39.40
C ASP A 2 67.86 0.57 -38.22
N VAL A 3 66.96 1.54 -38.01
CA VAL A 3 65.81 1.37 -37.14
C VAL A 3 64.56 1.79 -37.92
N ASN A 4 63.80 0.77 -38.32
CA ASN A 4 62.47 0.87 -38.91
C ASN A 4 61.46 1.40 -37.88
N PRO A 5 60.55 2.34 -38.22
CA PRO A 5 59.38 2.61 -37.40
C PRO A 5 58.22 1.70 -37.80
N VAL A 6 57.71 0.96 -36.82
CA VAL A 6 56.53 0.08 -36.89
C VAL A 6 55.26 0.93 -37.08
N ARG A 7 54.45 0.60 -38.10
CA ARG A 7 53.10 1.15 -38.31
C ARG A 7 52.13 0.60 -37.25
N PRO A 8 51.19 1.41 -36.71
CA PRO A 8 50.14 0.90 -35.85
C PRO A 8 49.07 0.17 -36.69
N VAL A 9 48.73 -1.04 -36.25
CA VAL A 9 47.62 -1.85 -36.76
C VAL A 9 46.32 -1.23 -36.23
N THR A 10 45.53 -0.63 -37.11
CA THR A 10 44.16 -0.23 -36.81
C THR A 10 43.28 -1.48 -36.76
N ALA A 11 42.96 -1.95 -35.56
CA ALA A 11 41.88 -2.93 -35.37
C ALA A 11 40.55 -2.19 -35.57
N SER A 12 39.84 -2.54 -36.64
CA SER A 12 38.46 -2.17 -36.87
C SER A 12 37.57 -2.79 -35.79
N ARG A 13 37.13 -1.99 -34.83
CA ARG A 13 36.00 -2.33 -33.96
C ARG A 13 34.74 -2.32 -34.83
N ASN A 14 34.17 -3.50 -35.07
CA ASN A 14 32.80 -3.62 -35.52
C ASN A 14 31.89 -2.99 -34.46
N THR A 15 31.23 -1.89 -34.82
CA THR A 15 30.08 -1.36 -34.12
C THR A 15 28.89 -2.25 -34.46
N GLU A 16 28.48 -3.13 -33.55
CA GLU A 16 27.14 -3.72 -33.62
C GLU A 16 26.13 -2.58 -33.38
N GLU A 17 25.41 -2.20 -34.44
CA GLU A 17 24.24 -1.33 -34.34
C GLU A 17 23.15 -2.07 -33.57
N THR A 18 22.84 -1.61 -32.37
CA THR A 18 21.69 -2.07 -31.57
C THR A 18 20.40 -1.62 -32.25
N THR A 19 19.85 -2.48 -33.11
CA THR A 19 18.56 -2.26 -33.77
C THR A 19 17.44 -2.19 -32.73
N VAL A 20 16.65 -1.11 -32.74
CA VAL A 20 15.49 -0.93 -31.84
C VAL A 20 14.46 -2.04 -32.12
N PRO A 21 13.98 -2.79 -31.10
CA PRO A 21 13.02 -3.87 -31.31
C PRO A 21 11.73 -3.37 -31.97
N THR A 22 11.28 -4.03 -33.03
CA THR A 22 10.00 -3.70 -33.69
C THR A 22 8.81 -4.19 -32.85
N ALA A 23 7.64 -3.55 -33.00
CA ALA A 23 6.42 -3.99 -32.30
C ALA A 23 6.06 -5.46 -32.62
N VAL A 24 6.36 -5.93 -33.83
CA VAL A 24 6.13 -7.32 -34.26
C VAL A 24 7.01 -8.30 -33.48
N SER A 25 8.31 -7.98 -33.33
CA SER A 25 9.23 -8.83 -32.56
C SER A 25 8.91 -8.86 -31.07
N VAL A 26 8.47 -7.72 -30.50
CA VAL A 26 8.06 -7.65 -29.09
C VAL A 26 6.80 -8.49 -28.84
N ARG A 27 5.79 -8.38 -29.71
CA ARG A 27 4.58 -9.22 -29.63
C ARG A 27 4.92 -10.70 -29.67
N ALA A 28 5.73 -11.13 -30.63
CA ALA A 28 6.13 -12.52 -30.77
C ALA A 28 6.88 -13.05 -29.52
N ALA A 29 7.70 -12.22 -28.89
CA ALA A 29 8.41 -12.59 -27.66
C ALA A 29 7.46 -12.75 -26.45
N ILE A 30 6.46 -11.86 -26.32
CA ILE A 30 5.45 -11.96 -25.24
C ILE A 30 4.58 -13.21 -25.43
N GLU A 31 4.13 -13.48 -26.67
CA GLU A 31 3.32 -14.66 -27.00
C GLU A 31 4.14 -15.96 -26.82
N ALA A 32 5.42 -15.96 -27.17
CA ALA A 32 6.30 -17.11 -26.93
C ALA A 32 6.46 -17.37 -25.43
N TRP A 33 6.76 -16.34 -24.65
CA TRP A 33 6.91 -16.41 -23.19
C TRP A 33 5.63 -16.90 -22.50
N GLN A 34 4.47 -16.44 -22.96
CA GLN A 34 3.17 -16.91 -22.46
C GLN A 34 2.99 -18.43 -22.65
N ASN A 35 3.55 -19.00 -23.71
CA ASN A 35 3.38 -20.41 -24.09
C ASN A 35 4.53 -21.33 -23.63
N GLU A 36 5.50 -20.82 -22.88
CA GLU A 36 6.56 -21.64 -22.30
C GLU A 36 6.01 -22.63 -21.25
N THR A 37 6.59 -23.83 -21.22
CA THR A 37 6.11 -25.01 -20.48
C THR A 37 5.51 -24.71 -19.11
N ALA A 38 4.28 -25.20 -18.89
CA ALA A 38 3.41 -24.97 -17.74
C ALA A 38 2.96 -23.50 -17.55
N PRO A 39 2.16 -22.94 -18.48
CA PRO A 39 1.65 -21.58 -18.36
C PRO A 39 0.64 -21.48 -17.21
N GLY A 40 1.02 -20.79 -16.14
CA GLY A 40 0.10 -20.41 -15.08
C GLY A 40 -0.87 -19.31 -15.53
N GLU A 41 -2.03 -19.20 -14.88
CA GLU A 41 -2.99 -18.11 -15.11
C GLU A 41 -2.33 -16.74 -14.95
N GLU A 42 -1.34 -16.63 -14.04
CA GLU A 42 -0.63 -15.39 -13.75
C GLU A 42 0.19 -14.90 -14.94
N ARG A 43 0.90 -15.79 -15.66
CA ARG A 43 1.64 -15.41 -16.86
C ARG A 43 0.73 -14.92 -17.98
N THR A 44 -0.44 -15.55 -18.14
CA THR A 44 -1.44 -15.15 -19.13
C THR A 44 -1.97 -13.75 -18.84
N MET A 45 -2.26 -13.45 -17.58
CA MET A 45 -2.69 -12.12 -17.15
C MET A 45 -1.61 -11.05 -17.42
N VAL A 46 -0.34 -11.35 -17.11
CA VAL A 46 0.77 -10.43 -17.35
C VAL A 46 1.03 -10.22 -18.85
N ALA A 47 0.99 -11.29 -19.65
CA ALA A 47 1.13 -11.22 -21.10
C ALA A 47 0.05 -10.34 -21.74
N ALA A 48 -1.21 -10.49 -21.32
CA ALA A 48 -2.32 -9.66 -21.81
C ALA A 48 -2.09 -8.17 -21.52
N ARG A 49 -1.56 -7.84 -20.33
CA ARG A 49 -1.22 -6.45 -19.97
C ARG A 49 -0.04 -5.91 -20.76
N LEU A 50 0.98 -6.73 -21.02
CA LEU A 50 2.13 -6.37 -21.86
C LEU A 50 1.72 -6.09 -23.31
N LEU A 51 0.83 -6.92 -23.86
CA LEU A 51 0.27 -6.70 -25.20
C LEU A 51 -0.59 -5.43 -25.25
N GLY A 52 -1.43 -5.19 -24.23
CA GLY A 52 -2.19 -3.94 -24.11
C GLY A 52 -1.29 -2.70 -24.02
N CYS A 53 -0.20 -2.77 -23.27
CA CYS A 53 0.81 -1.70 -23.17
C CYS A 53 1.46 -1.40 -24.53
N LEU A 54 1.74 -2.44 -25.33
CA LEU A 54 2.30 -2.32 -26.68
C LEU A 54 1.30 -1.69 -27.67
N GLU A 55 0.02 -2.02 -27.57
CA GLU A 55 -1.04 -1.49 -28.45
C GLU A 55 -1.43 -0.04 -28.11
N ASN A 56 -1.50 0.29 -26.82
CA ASN A 56 -1.95 1.59 -26.33
C ASN A 56 -0.81 2.60 -26.09
N ALA A 57 0.44 2.21 -26.34
CA ALA A 57 1.63 3.00 -26.04
C ALA A 57 1.68 3.49 -24.58
N GLU A 58 1.26 2.63 -23.64
CA GLU A 58 1.37 2.93 -22.22
C GLU A 58 2.85 3.06 -21.83
N SER A 59 3.12 4.01 -20.94
CA SER A 59 4.47 4.35 -20.49
C SER A 59 4.80 3.80 -19.10
N MET A 60 3.80 3.31 -18.37
CA MET A 60 3.93 2.83 -17.00
C MET A 60 3.36 1.42 -16.91
N MET A 61 4.13 0.48 -16.41
CA MET A 61 3.66 -0.89 -16.19
C MET A 61 3.95 -1.34 -14.77
N GLN A 62 2.95 -1.95 -14.14
CA GLN A 62 3.08 -2.59 -12.84
C GLN A 62 2.70 -4.06 -12.95
N ILE A 63 3.60 -4.97 -12.59
CA ILE A 63 3.37 -6.41 -12.54
C ILE A 63 3.23 -6.82 -11.08
N ARG A 64 2.06 -7.36 -10.71
CA ARG A 64 1.77 -7.90 -9.38
C ARG A 64 1.32 -9.34 -9.49
N ALA A 65 2.26 -10.23 -9.80
CA ALA A 65 1.99 -11.63 -10.04
C ALA A 65 3.27 -12.46 -9.78
N PRO A 66 3.19 -13.68 -9.22
CA PRO A 66 4.34 -14.54 -8.93
C PRO A 66 4.91 -15.19 -10.21
N VAL A 67 5.30 -14.38 -11.19
CA VAL A 67 5.95 -14.84 -12.42
C VAL A 67 7.37 -15.31 -12.11
N THR A 68 7.78 -16.43 -12.72
CA THR A 68 9.14 -16.98 -12.54
C THR A 68 10.19 -16.29 -13.42
N THR A 69 9.78 -15.77 -14.57
CA THR A 69 10.63 -15.14 -15.59
C THR A 69 9.88 -13.97 -16.24
N LEU A 70 10.61 -13.08 -16.92
CA LEU A 70 10.04 -12.04 -17.78
C LEU A 70 10.24 -12.40 -19.27
N PRO A 71 9.42 -11.85 -20.19
CA PRO A 71 9.63 -12.04 -21.62
C PRO A 71 10.98 -11.50 -22.08
N ALA A 72 11.54 -12.11 -23.13
CA ALA A 72 12.82 -11.70 -23.71
C ALA A 72 12.82 -10.27 -24.27
N LEU A 73 11.65 -9.73 -24.62
CA LEU A 73 11.49 -8.35 -25.07
C LEU A 73 10.31 -7.71 -24.38
N LEU A 74 10.54 -6.53 -23.82
CA LEU A 74 9.51 -5.67 -23.22
C LEU A 74 9.13 -4.53 -24.17
N PRO A 75 7.92 -3.95 -24.06
CA PRO A 75 7.51 -2.82 -24.87
C PRO A 75 8.49 -1.64 -24.79
N PRO A 76 8.98 -1.10 -25.93
CA PRO A 76 9.97 -0.03 -25.95
C PRO A 76 9.41 1.32 -25.50
N SER A 77 8.08 1.47 -25.43
CA SER A 77 7.40 2.67 -24.91
C SER A 77 7.48 2.80 -23.39
N LEU A 78 7.90 1.76 -22.67
CA LEU A 78 7.94 1.76 -21.22
C LEU A 78 8.96 2.76 -20.68
N ILE A 79 8.46 3.70 -19.89
CA ILE A 79 9.22 4.70 -19.15
C ILE A 79 9.42 4.24 -17.69
N ALA A 80 8.43 3.56 -17.10
CA ALA A 80 8.56 2.96 -15.77
C ALA A 80 8.05 1.52 -15.73
N LEU A 81 8.81 0.68 -15.02
CA LEU A 81 8.47 -0.71 -14.74
C LEU A 81 8.48 -0.94 -13.23
N THR A 82 7.37 -1.41 -12.69
CA THR A 82 7.21 -1.80 -11.29
C THR A 82 6.95 -3.30 -11.21
N LEU A 83 7.83 -4.04 -10.55
CA LEU A 83 7.68 -5.46 -10.21
C LEU A 83 7.36 -5.53 -8.71
N ASP A 84 6.13 -5.90 -8.37
CA ASP A 84 5.55 -5.79 -7.03
C ASP A 84 5.12 -7.17 -6.55
N GLY A 85 5.85 -7.75 -5.59
CA GLY A 85 5.53 -9.07 -5.05
C GLY A 85 5.69 -10.22 -6.05
N CYS A 86 6.60 -10.10 -7.01
CA CYS A 86 6.95 -11.18 -7.94
C CYS A 86 7.85 -12.20 -7.23
N THR A 87 7.31 -12.91 -6.24
CA THR A 87 8.08 -13.72 -5.28
C THR A 87 8.86 -14.86 -5.92
N ALA A 88 8.40 -15.39 -7.04
CA ALA A 88 9.04 -16.49 -7.78
C ALA A 88 10.05 -16.03 -8.85
N LEU A 89 10.16 -14.71 -9.10
CA LEU A 89 11.04 -14.17 -10.13
C LEU A 89 12.49 -14.33 -9.70
N CYS A 90 13.27 -15.10 -10.46
CA CYS A 90 14.68 -15.37 -10.13
C CYS A 90 15.67 -14.41 -10.78
N ASP A 91 15.34 -13.85 -11.96
CA ASP A 91 16.24 -12.98 -12.72
C ASP A 91 15.48 -11.94 -13.55
N ILE A 92 16.10 -10.77 -13.72
CA ILE A 92 15.69 -9.74 -14.69
C ILE A 92 16.72 -9.73 -15.82
N SER A 93 16.36 -10.35 -16.94
CA SER A 93 17.26 -10.59 -18.07
C SER A 93 17.25 -9.50 -19.14
N HIS A 94 16.17 -8.71 -19.23
CA HIS A 94 16.04 -7.67 -20.26
C HIS A 94 15.26 -6.44 -19.76
N LEU A 95 15.81 -5.25 -20.02
CA LEU A 95 15.16 -3.96 -19.75
C LEU A 95 15.07 -3.12 -21.04
N PRO A 96 13.98 -2.35 -21.24
CA PRO A 96 13.88 -1.43 -22.37
C PRO A 96 14.95 -0.34 -22.31
N ALA A 97 15.59 -0.02 -23.43
CA ALA A 97 16.63 1.01 -23.50
C ALA A 97 16.15 2.43 -23.12
N GLY A 98 14.85 2.70 -23.19
CA GLY A 98 14.24 3.99 -22.83
C GLY A 98 13.72 4.07 -21.40
N LEU A 99 13.92 3.03 -20.58
CA LEU A 99 13.37 2.95 -19.23
C LEU A 99 14.03 4.00 -18.33
N LYS A 100 13.21 4.79 -17.63
CA LYS A 100 13.66 5.83 -16.70
C LYS A 100 13.52 5.40 -15.25
N PHE A 101 12.55 4.55 -14.93
CA PHE A 101 12.30 4.13 -13.55
C PHE A 101 12.13 2.62 -13.48
N LEU A 102 12.93 1.97 -12.63
CA LEU A 102 12.78 0.56 -12.30
C LEU A 102 12.49 0.45 -10.80
N SER A 103 11.35 -0.14 -10.47
CA SER A 103 10.97 -0.45 -9.09
C SER A 103 10.78 -1.95 -8.97
N VAL A 104 11.54 -2.59 -8.09
CA VAL A 104 11.53 -4.02 -7.81
C VAL A 104 11.31 -4.17 -6.33
N VAL A 105 10.20 -4.78 -5.97
CA VAL A 105 9.71 -4.76 -4.60
C VAL A 105 9.28 -6.17 -4.23
N GLY A 106 9.93 -6.74 -3.22
CA GLY A 106 9.48 -8.01 -2.69
C GLY A 106 9.64 -9.20 -3.63
N CYS A 107 10.62 -9.13 -4.52
CA CYS A 107 11.00 -10.26 -5.36
C CYS A 107 11.94 -11.14 -4.53
N SER A 108 11.35 -11.97 -3.65
CA SER A 108 12.09 -12.77 -2.65
C SER A 108 13.07 -13.76 -3.26
N SER A 109 12.76 -14.31 -4.44
CA SER A 109 13.61 -15.24 -5.17
C SER A 109 14.58 -14.57 -6.14
N LEU A 110 14.60 -13.24 -6.24
CA LEU A 110 15.44 -12.55 -7.22
C LEU A 110 16.91 -12.66 -6.81
N GLU A 111 17.70 -13.38 -7.60
CA GLU A 111 19.12 -13.64 -7.34
C GLU A 111 20.01 -12.63 -8.05
N THR A 112 19.64 -12.23 -9.27
CA THR A 112 20.45 -11.37 -10.14
C THR A 112 19.58 -10.43 -10.97
N VAL A 113 20.18 -9.32 -11.37
CA VAL A 113 19.72 -8.54 -12.53
C VAL A 113 20.76 -8.73 -13.62
N SER A 114 20.59 -9.76 -14.46
CA SER A 114 21.52 -10.15 -15.53
C SER A 114 21.42 -9.27 -16.78
N THR A 115 21.18 -7.98 -16.57
CA THR A 115 21.11 -7.01 -17.66
C THR A 115 21.63 -5.66 -17.16
N PRO A 116 22.48 -4.98 -17.95
CA PRO A 116 22.96 -3.66 -17.58
C PRO A 116 21.78 -2.69 -17.52
N LEU A 117 21.78 -1.85 -16.49
CA LEU A 117 20.79 -0.78 -16.40
C LEU A 117 20.93 0.16 -17.60
N PRO A 118 19.82 0.55 -18.24
CA PRO A 118 19.88 1.44 -19.40
C PRO A 118 20.42 2.81 -19.01
N GLU A 119 21.18 3.47 -19.90
CA GLU A 119 21.74 4.81 -19.64
C GLU A 119 20.66 5.88 -19.36
N SER A 120 19.41 5.64 -19.78
CA SER A 120 18.27 6.52 -19.52
C SER A 120 17.71 6.43 -18.10
N ILE A 121 18.17 5.48 -17.29
CA ILE A 121 17.65 5.24 -15.95
C ILE A 121 17.88 6.47 -15.06
N LEU A 122 16.80 6.97 -14.47
CA LEU A 122 16.78 8.11 -13.56
C LEU A 122 16.43 7.70 -12.14
N GLY A 123 15.82 6.53 -11.93
CA GLY A 123 15.51 6.01 -10.60
C GLY A 123 15.51 4.49 -10.56
N LEU A 124 16.13 3.95 -9.52
CA LEU A 124 16.22 2.52 -9.24
C LEU A 124 15.78 2.26 -7.80
N PHE A 125 14.69 1.55 -7.62
CA PHE A 125 14.11 1.26 -6.31
C PHE A 125 14.07 -0.26 -6.14
N ILE A 126 14.99 -0.84 -5.38
CA ILE A 126 15.02 -2.29 -5.12
C ILE A 126 14.81 -2.52 -3.62
N CYS A 127 13.61 -2.96 -3.26
CA CYS A 127 13.21 -3.14 -1.88
C CYS A 127 12.98 -4.62 -1.59
N HIS A 128 13.61 -5.10 -0.51
CA HIS A 128 13.45 -6.42 0.07
C HIS A 128 13.61 -7.57 -0.94
N CYS A 129 14.73 -7.57 -1.67
CA CYS A 129 15.19 -8.68 -2.50
C CYS A 129 16.38 -9.37 -1.78
N PRO A 130 16.15 -10.24 -0.79
CA PRO A 130 17.18 -10.72 0.13
C PRO A 130 18.24 -11.59 -0.55
N LEU A 131 17.88 -12.27 -1.65
CA LEU A 131 18.76 -13.12 -2.44
C LEU A 131 19.50 -12.37 -3.54
N LEU A 132 19.24 -11.07 -3.75
CA LEU A 132 19.86 -10.32 -4.82
C LEU A 132 21.35 -10.17 -4.53
N THR A 133 22.18 -10.90 -5.28
CA THR A 133 23.63 -10.94 -5.11
C THR A 133 24.35 -9.86 -5.91
N GLY A 134 23.80 -9.49 -7.07
CA GLY A 134 24.37 -8.42 -7.87
C GLY A 134 23.49 -7.93 -9.02
N ILE A 135 23.73 -6.68 -9.41
CA ILE A 135 23.21 -6.08 -10.65
C ILE A 135 24.34 -6.07 -11.68
N GLU A 136 24.09 -6.56 -12.90
CA GLU A 136 25.10 -6.56 -13.95
C GLU A 136 25.48 -5.13 -14.37
N GLY A 137 26.79 -4.90 -14.55
CA GLY A 137 27.34 -3.63 -15.02
C GLY A 137 27.65 -2.61 -13.91
N GLU A 138 28.13 -1.45 -14.33
CA GLU A 138 28.33 -0.30 -13.43
C GLU A 138 27.05 0.52 -13.34
N LEU A 139 26.68 0.92 -12.12
CA LEU A 139 25.52 1.78 -11.89
C LEU A 139 25.78 3.17 -12.51
N PRO A 140 24.92 3.65 -13.42
CA PRO A 140 25.10 4.95 -14.06
C PRO A 140 25.30 6.10 -13.06
N PRO A 141 26.23 7.04 -13.28
CA PRO A 141 26.51 8.12 -12.33
C PRO A 141 25.32 9.07 -12.08
N GLN A 142 24.30 9.06 -12.93
CA GLN A 142 23.07 9.85 -12.75
C GLN A 142 22.16 9.30 -11.64
N LEU A 143 22.37 8.05 -11.21
CA LEU A 143 21.56 7.36 -10.20
C LEU A 143 21.93 7.71 -8.76
N HIS A 144 23.03 8.42 -8.50
CA HIS A 144 23.53 8.72 -7.15
C HIS A 144 22.54 9.42 -6.21
N GLN A 145 21.43 10.00 -6.70
CA GLN A 145 20.42 10.66 -5.84
C GLN A 145 19.03 10.01 -5.91
N ARG A 146 18.89 8.92 -6.65
CA ARG A 146 17.60 8.27 -6.94
C ARG A 146 17.73 6.75 -6.97
N VAL A 147 18.58 6.23 -6.10
CA VAL A 147 18.69 4.79 -5.84
C VAL A 147 18.18 4.55 -4.43
N TYR A 148 17.16 3.72 -4.30
CA TYR A 148 16.67 3.24 -3.02
C TYR A 148 16.82 1.73 -2.98
N VAL A 149 17.74 1.25 -2.16
CA VAL A 149 17.91 -0.19 -1.92
C VAL A 149 17.70 -0.47 -0.45
N ASN A 150 16.68 -1.26 -0.13
CA ASN A 150 16.37 -1.66 1.25
C ASN A 150 16.19 -3.18 1.28
N GLY A 151 16.53 -3.84 2.39
CA GLY A 151 16.29 -5.28 2.57
C GLY A 151 16.98 -6.22 1.58
N CYS A 152 18.01 -5.76 0.85
CA CYS A 152 18.80 -6.56 -0.08
C CYS A 152 20.10 -7.03 0.60
N THR A 153 19.97 -8.06 1.45
CA THR A 153 21.05 -8.49 2.36
C THR A 153 22.20 -9.23 1.67
N ALA A 154 21.97 -9.82 0.49
CA ALA A 154 22.96 -10.63 -0.22
C ALA A 154 23.82 -9.86 -1.23
N LEU A 155 23.57 -8.57 -1.48
CA LEU A 155 24.36 -7.77 -2.44
C LEU A 155 25.85 -7.82 -2.09
N ASP A 156 26.75 -7.82 -3.06
CA ASP A 156 28.20 -7.83 -2.78
C ASP A 156 28.69 -6.54 -2.08
N GLU A 157 29.91 -6.56 -1.52
CA GLU A 157 30.46 -5.43 -0.74
C GLU A 157 30.77 -4.19 -1.59
N ALA A 158 31.12 -4.36 -2.88
CA ALA A 158 31.45 -3.26 -3.78
C ALA A 158 30.19 -2.53 -4.24
N GLN A 159 29.12 -3.26 -4.55
CA GLN A 159 27.81 -2.73 -4.83
C GLN A 159 27.18 -2.19 -3.55
N ARG A 160 27.30 -2.86 -2.39
CA ARG A 160 26.90 -2.26 -1.10
C ARG A 160 27.65 -0.97 -0.78
N ALA A 161 28.92 -0.81 -1.19
CA ALA A 161 29.70 0.41 -0.99
C ALA A 161 29.29 1.53 -1.96
N PHE A 162 29.03 1.20 -3.24
CA PHE A 162 28.47 2.16 -4.20
C PHE A 162 27.04 2.56 -3.84
N LEU A 163 26.25 1.58 -3.40
CA LEU A 163 24.90 1.72 -2.85
C LEU A 163 24.92 2.09 -1.37
N SER A 164 26.09 2.41 -0.78
CA SER A 164 26.19 2.88 0.61
C SER A 164 25.72 4.33 0.66
N PHE A 165 24.42 4.47 0.49
CA PHE A 165 23.66 5.52 1.15
C PHE A 165 23.55 5.14 2.62
N PRO A 166 23.73 6.11 3.53
CA PRO A 166 23.67 5.85 4.96
C PRO A 166 22.27 5.35 5.30
N ALA A 167 22.14 4.05 5.52
CA ALA A 167 20.94 3.37 6.03
C ALA A 167 20.44 4.01 7.34
N ASP A 168 21.29 4.81 7.96
CA ASP A 168 21.14 5.58 9.18
C ASP A 168 20.48 6.96 8.99
N LYS A 169 20.12 7.41 7.77
CA LYS A 169 19.54 8.77 7.56
C LYS A 169 18.31 8.96 6.66
N LEU A 170 17.72 7.94 6.02
CA LEU A 170 16.39 8.08 5.43
C LEU A 170 15.33 7.44 6.33
N SER A 171 14.54 8.25 7.01
CA SER A 171 13.27 7.80 7.58
C SER A 171 12.29 7.53 6.43
N ARG A 172 11.39 6.55 6.58
CA ARG A 172 10.33 6.28 5.57
C ARG A 172 9.52 7.54 5.20
N LYS A 173 9.48 8.52 6.11
CA LYS A 173 8.89 9.85 5.94
C LYS A 173 9.44 10.63 4.74
N THR A 174 10.70 10.41 4.35
CA THR A 174 11.34 11.12 3.23
C THR A 174 11.17 10.40 1.89
N LEU A 175 10.60 9.19 1.90
CA LEU A 175 10.36 8.43 0.69
C LEU A 175 9.23 9.05 -0.12
N THR A 176 9.33 8.92 -1.43
CA THR A 176 8.25 9.26 -2.36
C THR A 176 7.07 8.31 -2.17
N ALA A 177 5.88 8.73 -2.62
CA ALA A 177 4.69 7.88 -2.56
C ALA A 177 4.90 6.52 -3.26
N ALA A 178 5.64 6.47 -4.37
CA ALA A 178 5.92 5.21 -5.06
C ALA A 178 6.81 4.26 -4.23
N GLU A 179 7.86 4.78 -3.59
CA GLU A 179 8.75 4.02 -2.71
C GLU A 179 8.03 3.53 -1.45
N LEU A 180 7.17 4.37 -0.87
CA LEU A 180 6.33 3.98 0.27
C LEU A 180 5.34 2.89 -0.11
N MET A 181 4.68 3.03 -1.25
CA MET A 181 3.73 2.05 -1.75
C MET A 181 4.39 0.70 -2.04
N ALA A 182 5.63 0.73 -2.53
CA ALA A 182 6.46 -0.45 -2.67
C ALA A 182 6.72 -1.13 -1.31
N ASP A 183 7.38 -0.41 -0.39
CA ASP A 183 7.75 -0.94 0.94
C ASP A 183 6.54 -1.54 1.68
N ILE A 184 5.41 -0.81 1.72
CA ILE A 184 4.23 -1.24 2.48
C ILE A 184 3.52 -2.46 1.87
N ARG A 185 3.50 -2.60 0.54
CA ARG A 185 2.91 -3.76 -0.14
C ARG A 185 3.70 -5.02 0.10
N HIS A 186 5.03 -4.90 0.04
CA HIS A 186 5.91 -6.00 0.40
C HIS A 186 5.76 -6.40 1.86
N PHE A 187 5.76 -5.42 2.77
CA PHE A 187 5.53 -5.66 4.18
C PHE A 187 4.21 -6.43 4.40
N SER A 188 3.13 -6.03 3.72
CA SER A 188 1.84 -6.73 3.77
C SER A 188 1.89 -8.15 3.19
N ALA A 189 2.67 -8.40 2.14
CA ALA A 189 2.74 -9.71 1.48
C ALA A 189 3.59 -10.72 2.28
N ASN A 190 4.60 -10.25 3.00
CA ASN A 190 5.59 -11.09 3.69
C ASN A 190 5.54 -10.92 5.21
N ARG A 191 4.33 -10.91 5.76
CA ARG A 191 4.13 -10.84 7.20
C ARG A 191 4.67 -12.08 7.91
N HIS A 192 5.34 -11.86 9.03
CA HIS A 192 5.83 -12.89 9.94
C HIS A 192 5.35 -12.61 11.37
N GLU A 193 5.24 -13.63 12.22
CA GLU A 193 4.69 -13.44 13.57
C GLU A 193 5.54 -12.49 14.45
N GLU A 194 6.85 -12.40 14.18
CA GLU A 194 7.84 -11.67 14.99
C GLU A 194 8.54 -10.54 14.21
N GLU A 195 7.80 -9.58 13.65
CA GLU A 195 8.43 -8.38 13.09
C GLU A 195 8.82 -7.38 14.19
N GLY A 196 10.04 -6.84 14.10
CA GLY A 196 10.52 -5.80 15.01
C GLY A 196 9.79 -4.47 14.83
N GLU A 197 9.77 -3.65 15.88
CA GLU A 197 9.06 -2.36 15.94
C GLU A 197 9.45 -1.41 14.79
N ALA A 198 10.74 -1.36 14.43
CA ALA A 198 11.23 -0.55 13.32
C ALA A 198 10.64 -0.97 11.95
N ALA A 199 10.45 -2.27 11.72
CA ALA A 199 9.89 -2.78 10.47
C ALA A 199 8.39 -2.43 10.33
N ARG A 200 7.67 -2.35 11.45
CA ARG A 200 6.25 -1.97 11.53
C ARG A 200 6.02 -0.45 11.57
N ASN A 201 7.08 0.36 11.53
CA ASN A 201 6.98 1.80 11.66
C ASN A 201 6.87 2.49 10.30
N PHE A 202 5.68 2.96 9.97
CA PHE A 202 5.35 3.82 8.84
C PHE A 202 4.71 5.12 9.33
N SER A 203 5.09 5.61 10.52
CA SER A 203 4.60 6.88 11.05
C SER A 203 5.10 8.07 10.22
N GLU A 204 4.28 9.12 10.14
CA GLU A 204 4.55 10.36 9.39
C GLU A 204 4.89 10.12 7.90
N CYS A 205 4.34 9.06 7.30
CA CYS A 205 4.55 8.71 5.90
C CYS A 205 3.42 9.28 5.01
N GLY A 206 3.76 9.63 3.76
CA GLY A 206 2.82 10.21 2.79
C GLY A 206 2.29 9.17 1.79
N PHE A 207 1.06 8.73 1.97
CA PHE A 207 0.32 7.81 1.10
C PHE A 207 -0.80 8.50 0.30
N ILE A 208 -0.68 9.81 0.05
CA ILE A 208 -1.66 10.60 -0.71
C ILE A 208 -1.97 9.94 -2.05
N CYS A 209 -3.25 9.72 -2.36
CA CYS A 209 -3.72 9.02 -3.56
C CYS A 209 -3.13 7.60 -3.76
N GLY A 210 -2.56 7.00 -2.72
CA GLY A 210 -1.98 5.66 -2.76
C GLY A 210 -3.04 4.55 -2.83
N ASP A 211 -2.68 3.41 -3.38
CA ASP A 211 -3.56 2.23 -3.48
C ASP A 211 -3.10 1.10 -2.57
N LEU A 212 -3.69 1.06 -1.38
CA LEU A 212 -3.49 0.12 -0.27
C LEU A 212 -4.60 -0.93 -0.20
N HIS A 213 -5.38 -1.11 -1.28
CA HIS A 213 -6.48 -2.06 -1.32
C HIS A 213 -6.06 -3.47 -0.91
N GLY A 214 -6.82 -4.07 0.01
CA GLY A 214 -6.65 -5.45 0.47
C GLY A 214 -5.37 -5.72 1.27
N LEU A 215 -4.57 -4.71 1.61
CA LEU A 215 -3.32 -4.94 2.35
C LEU A 215 -3.58 -5.32 3.81
N ASN A 216 -2.79 -6.26 4.31
CA ASN A 216 -2.73 -6.60 5.73
C ASN A 216 -1.67 -5.77 6.45
N LEU A 217 -2.13 -4.72 7.12
CA LEU A 217 -1.36 -3.75 7.88
C LEU A 217 -1.67 -3.84 9.38
N SER A 218 -2.03 -5.03 9.86
CA SER A 218 -2.25 -5.29 11.29
C SER A 218 -1.03 -4.91 12.13
N LYS A 219 -1.22 -4.31 13.31
CA LYS A 219 -0.15 -3.92 14.25
C LYS A 219 0.89 -2.94 13.67
N VAL A 220 0.63 -2.29 12.55
CA VAL A 220 1.53 -1.30 11.96
C VAL A 220 1.34 0.04 12.68
N ASN A 221 2.44 0.76 12.92
CA ASN A 221 2.37 2.15 13.34
C ASN A 221 2.36 3.05 12.12
N MET A 222 1.25 3.71 11.86
CA MET A 222 1.06 4.71 10.81
C MET A 222 0.55 6.03 11.40
N SER A 223 0.90 6.31 12.65
CA SER A 223 0.50 7.56 13.32
C SER A 223 1.07 8.77 12.58
N HIS A 224 0.32 9.87 12.55
CA HIS A 224 0.64 11.11 11.84
C HIS A 224 0.84 10.97 10.32
N SER A 225 0.37 9.88 9.71
CA SER A 225 0.53 9.65 8.27
C SER A 225 -0.58 10.31 7.45
N ASP A 226 -0.29 10.59 6.19
CA ASP A 226 -1.20 11.25 5.26
C ASP A 226 -1.76 10.25 4.24
N PHE A 227 -3.04 9.91 4.38
CA PHE A 227 -3.80 9.02 3.52
C PHE A 227 -4.86 9.77 2.69
N ARG A 228 -4.71 11.09 2.51
CA ARG A 228 -5.71 11.87 1.78
C ARG A 228 -5.95 11.28 0.40
N ARG A 229 -7.23 11.02 0.10
CA ARG A 229 -7.68 10.43 -1.18
C ARG A 229 -7.08 9.06 -1.51
N ALA A 230 -6.49 8.36 -0.54
CA ALA A 230 -5.98 7.01 -0.75
C ALA A 230 -7.13 5.99 -0.87
N ASN A 231 -6.87 4.90 -1.57
CA ASN A 231 -7.73 3.72 -1.61
C ASN A 231 -7.23 2.69 -0.59
N LEU A 232 -8.00 2.49 0.47
CA LEU A 232 -7.81 1.50 1.53
C LEU A 232 -8.99 0.51 1.58
N THR A 233 -9.71 0.32 0.47
CA THR A 233 -10.80 -0.65 0.38
C THR A 233 -10.31 -2.04 0.81
N GLU A 234 -11.03 -2.71 1.70
CA GLU A 234 -10.69 -4.04 2.23
C GLU A 234 -9.32 -4.12 2.95
N VAL A 235 -8.73 -3.00 3.36
CA VAL A 235 -7.48 -3.02 4.14
C VAL A 235 -7.72 -3.62 5.53
N THR A 236 -6.77 -4.39 6.05
CA THR A 236 -6.77 -4.85 7.45
C THR A 236 -5.78 -4.05 8.26
N LEU A 237 -6.25 -3.36 9.29
CA LEU A 237 -5.54 -2.47 10.21
C LEU A 237 -5.76 -2.89 11.66
N THR A 238 -6.05 -4.17 11.91
CA THR A 238 -6.31 -4.68 13.25
C THR A 238 -5.13 -4.40 14.19
N HIS A 239 -5.38 -3.81 15.36
CA HIS A 239 -4.35 -3.35 16.30
C HIS A 239 -3.34 -2.33 15.75
N ALA A 240 -3.63 -1.66 14.63
CA ALA A 240 -2.75 -0.62 14.11
C ALA A 240 -2.77 0.65 14.99
N ALA A 241 -1.66 1.38 15.04
CA ALA A 241 -1.62 2.71 15.59
C ALA A 241 -1.74 3.72 14.45
N VAL A 242 -2.86 4.40 14.34
CA VAL A 242 -3.22 5.33 13.25
C VAL A 242 -3.70 6.66 13.85
N LYS A 243 -3.10 7.06 14.98
CA LYS A 243 -3.39 8.30 15.70
C LYS A 243 -2.99 9.52 14.86
N GLU A 244 -3.74 10.62 14.97
CA GLU A 244 -3.43 11.91 14.34
C GLU A 244 -3.16 11.83 12.81
N SER A 245 -3.78 10.87 12.13
CA SER A 245 -3.58 10.63 10.69
C SER A 245 -4.68 11.28 9.86
N ASP A 246 -4.35 11.68 8.62
CA ASP A 246 -5.29 12.36 7.73
C ASP A 246 -5.82 11.42 6.65
N PHE A 247 -7.08 11.01 6.77
CA PHE A 247 -7.84 10.20 5.84
C PHE A 247 -8.86 11.03 5.03
N THR A 248 -8.68 12.35 4.91
CA THR A 248 -9.64 13.22 4.21
C THR A 248 -9.91 12.69 2.79
N SER A 249 -11.19 12.45 2.49
CA SER A 249 -11.66 11.89 1.21
C SER A 249 -11.05 10.54 0.82
N ALA A 250 -10.50 9.77 1.77
CA ALA A 250 -10.03 8.41 1.52
C ALA A 250 -11.20 7.43 1.36
N THR A 251 -10.95 6.29 0.71
CA THR A 251 -11.92 5.19 0.59
C THR A 251 -11.48 4.01 1.44
N LEU A 252 -12.28 3.64 2.43
CA LEU A 252 -12.06 2.56 3.40
C LEU A 252 -13.25 1.57 3.38
N THR A 253 -13.85 1.35 2.21
CA THR A 253 -15.01 0.45 2.08
C THR A 253 -14.60 -0.96 2.53
N ASP A 254 -15.39 -1.55 3.42
CA ASP A 254 -15.17 -2.89 3.98
C ASP A 254 -13.78 -3.08 4.63
N ALA A 255 -13.13 -1.99 5.08
CA ALA A 255 -11.88 -2.08 5.82
C ALA A 255 -12.08 -2.61 7.26
N VAL A 256 -11.05 -3.24 7.82
CA VAL A 256 -11.06 -3.78 9.19
C VAL A 256 -10.08 -3.00 10.05
N LEU A 257 -10.58 -2.15 10.95
CA LEU A 257 -9.81 -1.31 11.86
C LEU A 257 -9.86 -1.82 13.31
N ASP A 258 -10.38 -3.02 13.57
CA ASP A 258 -10.64 -3.52 14.93
C ASP A 258 -9.44 -3.37 15.89
N PHE A 259 -9.70 -2.91 17.11
CA PHE A 259 -8.69 -2.68 18.15
C PHE A 259 -7.55 -1.70 17.78
N SER A 260 -7.73 -0.90 16.72
CA SER A 260 -6.79 0.17 16.36
C SER A 260 -6.96 1.41 17.23
N ASN A 261 -5.93 2.26 17.25
CA ASN A 261 -5.99 3.59 17.85
C ASN A 261 -6.14 4.64 16.75
N LEU A 262 -7.34 5.22 16.64
CA LEU A 262 -7.70 6.25 15.66
C LEU A 262 -7.71 7.66 16.25
N ASN A 263 -7.32 7.84 17.52
CA ASN A 263 -7.51 9.11 18.23
C ASN A 263 -6.99 10.31 17.41
N GLN A 264 -7.75 11.39 17.39
CA GLN A 264 -7.41 12.65 16.72
C GLN A 264 -7.20 12.53 15.19
N SER A 265 -7.64 11.44 14.57
CA SER A 265 -7.56 11.27 13.12
C SER A 265 -8.70 11.95 12.38
N ASN A 266 -8.43 12.36 11.14
CA ASN A 266 -9.35 13.11 10.31
C ASN A 266 -9.90 12.26 9.17
N PHE A 267 -11.17 11.92 9.21
CA PHE A 267 -11.91 11.18 8.18
C PHE A 267 -12.88 12.08 7.40
N THR A 268 -12.64 13.39 7.34
CA THR A 268 -13.56 14.34 6.67
C THR A 268 -13.85 13.91 5.22
N GLY A 269 -15.14 13.71 4.90
CA GLY A 269 -15.60 13.27 3.59
C GLY A 269 -15.12 11.88 3.15
N ALA A 270 -14.56 11.07 4.05
CA ALA A 270 -14.10 9.72 3.74
C ALA A 270 -15.27 8.76 3.52
N THR A 271 -15.05 7.71 2.73
CA THR A 271 -16.01 6.62 2.56
C THR A 271 -15.63 5.45 3.46
N LEU A 272 -16.44 5.18 4.49
CA LEU A 272 -16.24 4.15 5.52
C LEU A 272 -17.37 3.11 5.48
N THR A 273 -17.95 2.88 4.30
CA THR A 273 -19.09 1.96 4.16
C THR A 273 -18.67 0.55 4.56
N GLY A 274 -19.41 -0.07 5.47
CA GLY A 274 -19.14 -1.45 5.93
C GLY A 274 -17.89 -1.63 6.79
N VAL A 275 -17.22 -0.54 7.18
CA VAL A 275 -15.99 -0.62 7.98
C VAL A 275 -16.23 -1.30 9.34
N SER A 276 -15.30 -2.15 9.79
CA SER A 276 -15.29 -2.67 11.15
C SER A 276 -14.36 -1.83 12.02
N MET A 277 -14.88 -1.27 13.12
CA MET A 277 -14.17 -0.45 14.10
C MET A 277 -14.48 -0.94 15.52
N ASN A 278 -14.55 -2.26 15.72
CA ASN A 278 -14.84 -2.82 17.04
C ASN A 278 -13.60 -2.74 17.94
N GLY A 279 -13.75 -2.23 19.16
CA GLY A 279 -12.65 -2.06 20.11
C GLY A 279 -11.69 -0.93 19.76
N THR A 280 -12.01 -0.07 18.79
CA THR A 280 -11.14 1.05 18.40
C THR A 280 -11.28 2.23 19.36
N SER A 281 -10.16 2.89 19.66
CA SER A 281 -10.19 4.21 20.31
C SER A 281 -10.44 5.30 19.28
N ILE A 282 -11.45 6.15 19.53
CA ILE A 282 -11.93 7.21 18.62
C ILE A 282 -12.02 8.58 19.31
N ASP A 283 -11.17 8.85 20.31
CA ASP A 283 -11.12 10.17 20.96
C ASP A 283 -10.83 11.27 19.95
N ASP A 284 -11.66 12.32 19.92
CA ASP A 284 -11.50 13.49 19.04
C ASP A 284 -11.34 13.14 17.54
N VAL A 285 -11.94 12.02 17.09
CA VAL A 285 -11.95 11.65 15.67
C VAL A 285 -12.93 12.53 14.90
N ASN A 286 -12.50 13.03 13.74
CA ASN A 286 -13.35 13.84 12.88
C ASN A 286 -13.96 13.02 11.73
N PHE A 287 -15.25 12.69 11.82
CA PHE A 287 -16.04 12.03 10.78
C PHE A 287 -16.92 13.01 9.98
N THR A 288 -16.60 14.31 9.97
CA THR A 288 -17.42 15.32 9.25
C THR A 288 -17.68 14.90 7.81
N ASP A 289 -18.94 14.91 7.38
CA ASP A 289 -19.39 14.50 6.03
C ASP A 289 -18.97 13.07 5.61
N ALA A 290 -18.52 12.22 6.53
CA ALA A 290 -18.08 10.86 6.23
C ALA A 290 -19.27 9.93 5.96
N ASN A 291 -19.05 8.93 5.11
CA ASN A 291 -20.02 7.89 4.82
C ASN A 291 -19.81 6.66 5.71
N LEU A 292 -20.51 6.56 6.84
CA LEU A 292 -20.42 5.44 7.80
C LEU A 292 -21.56 4.42 7.63
N GLU A 293 -22.19 4.35 6.46
CA GLU A 293 -23.24 3.38 6.20
C GLU A 293 -22.76 1.95 6.47
N ARG A 294 -23.54 1.16 7.22
CA ARG A 294 -23.20 -0.22 7.63
C ARG A 294 -21.92 -0.37 8.46
N ALA A 295 -21.30 0.72 8.92
CA ALA A 295 -20.13 0.66 9.79
C ALA A 295 -20.44 -0.06 11.12
N GLN A 296 -19.48 -0.81 11.66
CA GLN A 296 -19.60 -1.54 12.91
C GLN A 296 -18.75 -0.87 14.00
N MET A 297 -19.36 -0.04 14.86
CA MET A 297 -18.67 0.72 15.91
C MET A 297 -19.17 0.38 17.32
N GLY A 298 -19.91 -0.72 17.49
CA GLY A 298 -20.58 -1.03 18.75
C GLY A 298 -19.65 -1.28 19.93
N GLY A 299 -18.40 -1.66 19.64
CA GLY A 299 -17.34 -1.80 20.64
C GLY A 299 -16.30 -0.70 20.63
N ALA A 300 -16.45 0.36 19.83
CA ALA A 300 -15.52 1.50 19.87
C ALA A 300 -15.63 2.24 21.21
N SER A 301 -14.62 3.02 21.56
CA SER A 301 -14.62 3.82 22.79
C SER A 301 -13.89 5.15 22.62
N PHE A 302 -14.25 6.10 23.47
CA PHE A 302 -13.58 7.38 23.67
C PHE A 302 -13.74 7.72 25.16
N TYR A 303 -12.88 8.57 25.71
CA TYR A 303 -12.87 8.91 27.15
C TYR A 303 -12.71 10.41 27.39
N GLU A 304 -11.88 11.08 26.59
CA GLU A 304 -11.51 12.48 26.80
C GLU A 304 -12.33 13.43 25.94
N SER A 305 -12.60 13.06 24.69
CA SER A 305 -13.20 13.95 23.69
C SER A 305 -14.12 13.19 22.75
N TYR A 306 -15.27 13.79 22.46
CA TYR A 306 -16.28 13.20 21.59
C TYR A 306 -15.80 13.19 20.13
N PRO A 307 -16.11 12.14 19.36
CA PRO A 307 -15.95 12.19 17.92
C PRO A 307 -16.91 13.21 17.29
N ILE A 308 -16.46 13.88 16.23
CA ILE A 308 -17.22 14.88 15.48
C ILE A 308 -17.93 14.19 14.32
N VAL A 309 -19.25 14.32 14.24
CA VAL A 309 -20.07 13.57 13.26
C VAL A 309 -21.00 14.45 12.41
N THR A 310 -20.76 15.77 12.38
CA THR A 310 -21.56 16.70 11.58
C THR A 310 -21.58 16.27 10.11
N GLY A 311 -22.76 16.09 9.52
CA GLY A 311 -22.93 15.65 8.14
C GLY A 311 -22.65 14.16 7.89
N ALA A 312 -22.17 13.41 8.89
CA ALA A 312 -21.86 11.99 8.74
C ALA A 312 -23.15 11.16 8.57
N ARG A 313 -23.09 10.13 7.73
CA ARG A 313 -24.24 9.24 7.43
C ARG A 313 -24.09 7.89 8.14
N PHE A 314 -25.13 7.44 8.84
CA PHE A 314 -25.09 6.22 9.66
C PHE A 314 -26.11 5.16 9.25
N LYS A 315 -26.62 5.17 8.02
CA LYS A 315 -27.64 4.22 7.59
C LYS A 315 -27.16 2.78 7.81
N ASN A 316 -27.93 2.03 8.59
CA ASN A 316 -27.67 0.66 9.03
C ASN A 316 -26.32 0.45 9.73
N ALA A 317 -25.69 1.51 10.23
CA ALA A 317 -24.49 1.42 11.05
C ALA A 317 -24.83 0.98 12.47
N VAL A 318 -23.91 0.27 13.12
CA VAL A 318 -23.92 0.04 14.56
C VAL A 318 -23.13 1.15 15.22
N LEU A 319 -23.82 1.97 16.01
CA LEU A 319 -23.25 3.14 16.67
C LEU A 319 -22.42 2.77 17.89
N CYS A 320 -21.46 3.64 18.22
CA CYS A 320 -20.78 3.64 19.51
C CYS A 320 -21.70 4.27 20.58
N PRO A 321 -22.05 3.56 21.67
CA PRO A 321 -22.74 4.16 22.81
C PRO A 321 -21.99 5.40 23.33
N GLY A 322 -22.74 6.40 23.81
CA GLY A 322 -22.19 7.65 24.37
C GLY A 322 -21.86 8.74 23.34
N MET A 323 -21.66 8.39 22.06
CA MET A 323 -21.35 9.36 21.01
C MET A 323 -22.48 10.39 20.85
N LEU A 324 -22.13 11.65 20.62
CA LEU A 324 -23.08 12.72 20.30
C LEU A 324 -23.39 12.69 18.80
N LEU A 325 -24.67 12.75 18.44
CA LEU A 325 -25.17 12.68 17.07
C LEU A 325 -25.56 14.05 16.51
N GLU A 326 -25.11 15.13 17.14
CA GLU A 326 -25.41 16.50 16.72
C GLU A 326 -24.96 16.72 15.27
N GLY A 327 -25.91 17.08 14.41
CA GLY A 327 -25.66 17.34 12.98
C GLY A 327 -25.43 16.08 12.14
N ALA A 328 -25.53 14.87 12.69
CA ALA A 328 -25.48 13.64 11.91
C ALA A 328 -26.69 13.54 10.96
N VAL A 329 -26.49 12.90 9.81
CA VAL A 329 -27.54 12.65 8.83
C VAL A 329 -28.14 11.27 9.10
N LEU A 330 -29.33 11.28 9.69
CA LEU A 330 -30.12 10.09 9.99
C LEU A 330 -31.39 10.05 9.12
N GLY A 331 -31.68 8.88 8.58
CA GLY A 331 -32.80 8.62 7.69
C GLY A 331 -33.95 7.86 8.36
N MET A 332 -34.94 7.46 7.55
CA MET A 332 -36.03 6.60 8.02
C MET A 332 -35.57 5.15 8.09
N ALA A 333 -35.97 4.46 9.16
CA ALA A 333 -35.72 3.03 9.31
C ALA A 333 -36.22 2.23 8.10
N ASP A 334 -35.44 1.24 7.69
CA ASP A 334 -35.76 0.30 6.63
C ASP A 334 -35.96 -1.14 7.17
N ASN A 335 -36.24 -2.07 6.26
CA ASN A 335 -36.41 -3.49 6.59
C ASN A 335 -35.08 -4.27 6.63
N SER A 336 -33.94 -3.58 6.76
CA SER A 336 -32.66 -4.27 6.91
C SER A 336 -32.67 -5.10 8.19
N PRO A 337 -32.12 -6.34 8.15
CA PRO A 337 -32.07 -7.18 9.34
C PRO A 337 -31.21 -6.52 10.43
N PRO A 338 -31.54 -6.74 11.71
CA PRO A 338 -30.67 -6.34 12.79
C PRO A 338 -29.31 -7.04 12.69
N PRO A 339 -28.23 -6.39 13.16
CA PRO A 339 -26.94 -7.04 13.40
C PRO A 339 -27.05 -8.26 14.31
N ASP A 340 -26.02 -9.12 14.29
CA ASP A 340 -25.87 -10.27 15.20
C ASP A 340 -25.46 -9.87 16.64
N ILE A 341 -25.93 -8.71 17.09
CA ILE A 341 -25.79 -8.22 18.46
C ILE A 341 -27.11 -7.60 18.91
N ARG A 342 -27.35 -7.59 20.23
CA ARG A 342 -28.55 -6.95 20.77
C ARG A 342 -28.48 -5.43 20.58
N CYS A 343 -29.45 -4.90 19.84
CA CYS A 343 -29.52 -3.49 19.52
C CYS A 343 -30.97 -2.99 19.49
N ILE A 344 -31.12 -1.67 19.58
CA ILE A 344 -32.37 -0.97 19.29
C ILE A 344 -32.18 -0.12 18.04
N ARG A 345 -33.27 0.17 17.32
CA ARG A 345 -33.22 1.14 16.21
C ARG A 345 -33.17 2.56 16.76
N LEU A 346 -32.27 3.36 16.18
CA LEU A 346 -32.23 4.80 16.35
C LEU A 346 -32.27 5.41 14.95
N ALA A 347 -33.46 5.84 14.53
CA ALA A 347 -33.72 6.19 13.13
C ALA A 347 -33.36 5.02 12.19
N ASP A 348 -32.50 5.24 11.18
CA ASP A 348 -31.98 4.21 10.30
C ASP A 348 -30.67 3.56 10.77
N ALA A 349 -30.18 3.88 11.97
CA ALA A 349 -29.02 3.26 12.61
C ALA A 349 -29.41 2.27 13.71
N TRP A 350 -28.41 1.56 14.25
CA TRP A 350 -28.55 0.59 15.33
C TRP A 350 -27.72 1.02 16.53
N LEU A 351 -28.34 1.07 17.71
CA LEU A 351 -27.66 1.38 18.97
C LEU A 351 -27.54 0.09 19.81
N PRO A 352 -26.32 -0.38 20.12
CA PRO A 352 -26.12 -1.55 20.99
C PRO A 352 -26.73 -1.36 22.37
N VAL A 353 -27.28 -2.44 22.92
CA VAL A 353 -27.80 -2.49 24.30
C VAL A 353 -27.36 -3.78 24.99
N PRO A 354 -27.20 -3.80 26.32
CA PRO A 354 -26.66 -4.95 27.03
C PRO A 354 -27.63 -6.14 26.96
N GLU A 355 -27.08 -7.35 27.00
CA GLU A 355 -27.90 -8.57 27.11
C GLU A 355 -28.64 -8.64 28.45
N VAL A 356 -27.99 -8.18 29.53
CA VAL A 356 -28.50 -8.20 30.89
C VAL A 356 -28.43 -6.78 31.47
N TRP A 357 -29.52 -6.33 32.07
CA TRP A 357 -29.59 -5.05 32.79
C TRP A 357 -29.33 -5.27 34.28
N ASP A 358 -28.06 -5.50 34.63
CA ASP A 358 -27.62 -5.54 36.02
C ASP A 358 -27.25 -4.13 36.53
N GLN A 359 -26.82 -4.03 37.78
CA GLN A 359 -26.45 -2.75 38.38
C GLN A 359 -25.29 -2.07 37.65
N GLU A 360 -24.35 -2.84 37.10
CA GLU A 360 -23.20 -2.30 36.38
C GLU A 360 -23.62 -1.73 35.04
N ALA A 361 -24.42 -2.47 34.25
CA ALA A 361 -24.97 -2.02 32.98
C ALA A 361 -25.85 -0.78 33.13
N VAL A 362 -26.69 -0.74 34.17
CA VAL A 362 -27.50 0.45 34.49
C VAL A 362 -26.61 1.64 34.84
N THR A 363 -25.57 1.43 35.65
CA THR A 363 -24.66 2.53 36.04
C THR A 363 -23.87 3.02 34.83
N PHE A 364 -23.25 2.14 34.06
CA PHE A 364 -22.38 2.51 32.94
C PHE A 364 -23.18 3.18 31.81
N LEU A 365 -24.32 2.61 31.43
CA LEU A 365 -25.02 3.04 30.22
C LEU A 365 -26.10 4.11 30.44
N LEU A 366 -26.50 4.38 31.69
CA LEU A 366 -27.57 5.35 31.99
C LEU A 366 -27.12 6.49 32.94
N ASP A 367 -26.01 6.35 33.69
CA ASP A 367 -25.49 7.41 34.56
C ASP A 367 -24.55 8.35 33.78
N TYR A 368 -25.15 9.37 33.14
CA TYR A 368 -24.39 10.35 32.36
C TYR A 368 -23.49 11.25 33.21
N GLU A 369 -23.73 11.37 34.53
CA GLU A 369 -22.88 12.18 35.41
C GLU A 369 -21.56 11.47 35.69
N LYS A 370 -21.60 10.14 35.80
CA LYS A 370 -20.43 9.31 36.10
C LYS A 370 -19.72 8.77 34.87
N TYR A 371 -20.47 8.39 33.83
CA TYR A 371 -19.95 7.74 32.62
C TYR A 371 -20.54 8.40 31.35
N PRO A 372 -20.17 9.66 31.07
CA PRO A 372 -20.74 10.42 29.96
C PRO A 372 -20.32 9.89 28.57
N ASP A 373 -19.27 9.09 28.51
CA ASP A 373 -18.59 8.54 27.34
C ASP A 373 -19.23 7.26 26.78
N CYS A 374 -20.12 6.61 27.54
CA CYS A 374 -20.81 5.38 27.12
C CYS A 374 -22.32 5.43 27.38
N CYS A 375 -22.82 6.57 27.89
CA CYS A 375 -24.23 6.73 28.23
C CYS A 375 -25.14 6.76 26.99
N LEU A 376 -26.06 5.80 26.90
CA LEU A 376 -27.02 5.67 25.81
C LEU A 376 -27.98 6.86 25.74
N LEU A 377 -28.39 7.40 26.89
CA LEU A 377 -29.31 8.53 26.96
C LEU A 377 -28.74 9.75 26.25
N LYS A 378 -27.42 9.95 26.36
CA LYS A 378 -26.73 11.09 25.76
C LYS A 378 -26.72 11.01 24.24
N THR A 379 -26.46 9.81 23.71
CA THR A 379 -26.54 9.55 22.26
C THR A 379 -27.94 9.84 21.72
N ILE A 380 -28.98 9.38 22.42
CA ILE A 380 -30.37 9.55 21.99
C ILE A 380 -30.81 11.02 22.07
N ASP A 381 -30.44 11.75 23.14
CA ASP A 381 -30.85 13.13 23.37
C ASP A 381 -30.13 14.14 22.47
N SER A 382 -28.94 13.80 21.97
CA SER A 382 -28.11 14.66 21.11
C SER A 382 -28.55 14.76 19.65
N MET A 383 -29.61 14.04 19.26
CA MET A 383 -30.09 13.96 17.88
C MET A 383 -30.83 15.20 17.38
#